data_AF-A0A1U7LWL5-F1
#
_entry.id   AF-A0A1U7LWL5-F1
#
_cell.length_a   1.000
_cell.length_b   1.000
_cell.length_c   1.000
_cell.angle_alpha   90.00
_cell.angle_beta   90.00
_cell.angle_gamma   90.00
#
_symmetry.space_group_name_H-M   'P 1'
#
loop_
_entity.id
_entity.type
_entity.pdbx_description
1 polymer ?
#
loop_
_entity_poly.entity_id
_entity_poly.type
_entity_poly.pdbx_seq_one_letter_code
_entity_poly.pdbx_strand_id
1 'polypeptide(L)'
;MLKSKPLLALLSQPLSSTIEFACLFTATGSLLSHAPSSSRKGHTYAALASSIWNDYQKLGVSGVLSAALQKDEKAEQLNWVCVDLQNGKIFIQRTVDIPNADEGEGQTESLIVALVGNQDAALGMMKSKVDAISEYLATSIQTKKLEL
;
A
#
# COMPACT_ATOMS: atom_id res chain seq x y z
N MET A 1 2.05 14.79 -13.64
CA MET A 1 1.61 13.39 -13.89
C MET A 1 2.69 12.41 -13.44
N LEU A 2 2.36 11.43 -12.58
CA LEU A 2 3.27 10.30 -12.34
C LEU A 2 3.39 9.49 -13.64
N LYS A 3 4.62 9.22 -14.08
CA LYS A 3 4.86 8.46 -15.31
C LYS A 3 4.70 6.97 -15.00
N SER A 4 3.85 6.29 -15.77
CA SER A 4 3.53 4.86 -15.58
C SER A 4 4.73 3.93 -15.75
N LYS A 5 5.64 4.24 -16.70
CA LYS A 5 6.85 3.42 -16.95
C LYS A 5 7.83 3.38 -15.77
N PRO A 6 8.24 4.53 -15.17
CA PRO A 6 9.03 4.53 -13.94
C PRO A 6 8.37 3.82 -12.75
N LEU A 7 7.05 3.95 -12.58
CA LEU A 7 6.33 3.26 -11.51
C LEU A 7 6.39 1.74 -11.67
N LEU A 8 6.18 1.24 -12.88
CA LEU A 8 6.33 -0.18 -13.16
C LEU A 8 7.77 -0.66 -12.88
N ALA A 9 8.78 0.12 -13.28
CA ALA A 9 10.17 -0.22 -13.03
C ALA A 9 10.48 -0.28 -11.53
N LEU A 10 9.97 0.67 -10.74
CA LEU A 10 10.10 0.69 -9.28
C LEU A 10 9.42 -0.52 -8.64
N LEU A 11 8.17 -0.82 -9.01
CA LEU A 11 7.41 -1.96 -8.49
C LEU A 11 7.98 -3.32 -8.93
N SER A 12 8.83 -3.35 -9.97
CA SER A 12 9.52 -4.57 -10.39
C SER A 12 10.76 -4.88 -9.54
N GLN A 13 11.35 -3.90 -8.87
CA GLN A 13 12.53 -4.09 -8.00
C GLN A 13 12.31 -5.00 -6.78
N PRO A 14 11.16 -4.96 -6.06
CA PRO A 14 10.95 -5.87 -4.94
C PRO A 14 10.73 -7.32 -5.35
N LEU A 15 10.41 -7.58 -6.63
CA LEU A 15 10.12 -8.93 -7.11
C LEU A 15 11.33 -9.83 -6.96
N SER A 16 11.08 -11.06 -6.51
CA SER A 16 12.09 -12.10 -6.33
C SER A 16 11.42 -13.47 -6.46
N SER A 17 12.18 -14.56 -6.32
CA SER A 17 11.62 -15.92 -6.27
C SER A 17 10.57 -16.10 -5.14
N THR A 18 10.61 -15.24 -4.12
CA THR A 18 9.71 -15.24 -2.97
C THR A 18 8.60 -14.18 -3.04
N ILE A 19 8.81 -13.07 -3.76
CA ILE A 19 7.84 -11.98 -3.90
C ILE A 19 7.40 -11.96 -5.36
N GLU A 20 6.19 -12.43 -5.60
CA GLU A 20 5.67 -12.71 -6.94
C GLU A 20 4.97 -11.52 -7.56
N PHE A 21 4.44 -10.62 -6.73
CA PHE A 21 3.62 -9.52 -7.19
C PHE A 21 3.78 -8.27 -6.30
N ALA A 22 3.71 -7.11 -6.93
CA ALA A 22 3.72 -5.80 -6.29
C ALA A 22 2.68 -4.91 -6.97
N CYS A 23 1.87 -4.18 -6.21
CA CYS A 23 0.96 -3.19 -6.76
C CYS A 23 0.94 -1.89 -5.95
N LEU A 24 0.63 -0.82 -6.65
CA LEU A 24 0.29 0.49 -6.13
C LEU A 24 -1.16 0.78 -6.50
N PHE A 25 -1.96 1.10 -5.49
CA PHE A 25 -3.39 1.35 -5.63
C PHE A 25 -3.82 2.42 -4.62
N THR A 26 -5.04 2.91 -4.76
CA THR A 26 -5.62 3.88 -3.83
C THR A 26 -6.45 3.20 -2.75
N ALA A 27 -6.78 3.89 -1.66
CA ALA A 27 -7.64 3.34 -0.59
C ALA A 27 -9.00 2.82 -1.09
N THR A 28 -9.52 3.36 -2.20
CA THR A 28 -10.76 2.89 -2.84
C THR A 28 -10.59 1.59 -3.62
N GLY A 29 -9.35 1.11 -3.82
CA GLY A 29 -9.04 -0.10 -4.58
C GLY A 29 -8.74 0.15 -6.06
N SER A 30 -8.67 1.42 -6.49
CA SER A 30 -8.30 1.76 -7.87
C SER A 30 -6.82 1.44 -8.10
N LEU A 31 -6.53 0.56 -9.07
CA LEU A 31 -5.19 0.12 -9.38
C LEU A 31 -4.46 1.17 -10.24
N LEU A 32 -3.33 1.68 -9.74
CA LEU A 32 -2.51 2.66 -10.45
C LEU A 32 -1.38 2.01 -11.27
N SER A 33 -0.71 1.02 -10.68
CA SER A 33 0.37 0.28 -11.34
C SER A 33 0.62 -1.05 -10.64
N HIS A 34 1.15 -2.03 -11.38
CA HIS A 34 1.53 -3.31 -10.81
C HIS A 34 2.68 -3.96 -11.57
N ALA A 35 3.43 -4.81 -10.88
CA ALA A 35 4.45 -5.66 -11.43
C ALA A 35 4.24 -7.12 -10.94
N PRO A 36 4.41 -8.13 -11.81
CA PRO A 36 4.65 -8.05 -13.24
C PRO A 36 3.46 -7.47 -14.02
N SER A 37 3.74 -6.74 -15.11
CA SER A 37 2.72 -6.07 -15.95
C SER A 37 1.83 -7.03 -16.73
N SER A 38 2.25 -8.28 -16.90
CA SER A 38 1.50 -9.34 -17.60
C SER A 38 0.40 -9.98 -16.75
N SER A 39 0.37 -9.71 -15.45
CA SER A 39 -0.56 -10.37 -14.53
C SER A 39 -1.95 -9.75 -14.58
N ARG A 40 -2.94 -10.51 -15.09
CA ARG A 40 -4.37 -10.15 -14.99
C ARG A 40 -4.87 -10.09 -13.54
N LYS A 41 -4.10 -10.60 -12.57
CA LYS A 41 -4.46 -10.65 -11.15
C LYS A 41 -4.35 -9.30 -10.44
N GLY A 42 -3.79 -8.27 -11.10
CA GLY A 42 -3.51 -7.00 -10.42
C GLY A 42 -4.74 -6.29 -9.85
N HIS A 43 -5.85 -6.28 -10.60
CA HIS A 43 -7.10 -5.71 -10.10
C HIS A 43 -7.66 -6.51 -8.92
N THR A 44 -7.58 -7.85 -8.99
CA THR A 44 -8.03 -8.73 -7.90
C THR A 44 -7.21 -8.50 -6.63
N TYR A 45 -5.89 -8.42 -6.73
CA TYR A 45 -5.03 -8.18 -5.56
C TYR A 45 -5.22 -6.78 -4.99
N ALA A 46 -5.37 -5.75 -5.83
CA ALA A 46 -5.66 -4.39 -5.36
C ALA A 46 -7.01 -4.31 -4.64
N ALA A 47 -8.06 -4.92 -5.19
CA ALA A 47 -9.39 -4.94 -4.57
C ALA A 47 -9.41 -5.73 -3.25
N LEU A 48 -8.71 -6.87 -3.19
CA LEU A 48 -8.59 -7.65 -1.95
C LEU A 48 -7.79 -6.86 -0.89
N ALA A 49 -6.65 -6.29 -1.27
CA ALA A 49 -5.80 -5.53 -0.37
C ALA A 49 -6.51 -4.26 0.12
N SER A 50 -7.27 -3.57 -0.73
CA SER A 50 -8.05 -2.39 -0.30
C SER A 50 -9.18 -2.76 0.64
N SER A 51 -9.87 -3.90 0.43
CA SER A 51 -10.88 -4.38 1.36
C SER A 51 -10.28 -4.64 2.74
N ILE A 52 -9.17 -5.40 2.80
CA ILE A 52 -8.45 -5.69 4.04
C ILE A 52 -8.03 -4.38 4.72
N TRP A 53 -7.40 -3.49 3.97
CA TRP A 53 -6.95 -2.19 4.48
C TRP A 53 -8.09 -1.39 5.10
N ASN A 54 -9.20 -1.24 4.39
CA ASN A 54 -10.34 -0.44 4.82
C ASN A 54 -11.02 -1.02 6.07
N ASP A 55 -11.09 -2.34 6.19
CA ASP A 55 -11.64 -2.99 7.37
C ASP A 55 -10.78 -2.70 8.61
N TYR A 56 -9.45 -2.84 8.50
CA TYR A 56 -8.53 -2.50 9.60
C TYR A 56 -8.48 -0.99 9.87
N GLN A 57 -8.59 -0.15 8.86
CA GLN A 57 -8.59 1.30 9.02
C GLN A 57 -9.83 1.75 9.80
N LYS A 58 -11.01 1.20 9.49
CA LYS A 58 -12.24 1.45 10.27
C LYS A 58 -12.09 1.03 11.72
N LEU A 59 -11.49 -0.14 11.97
CA LEU A 59 -11.22 -0.62 13.32
C LEU A 59 -10.24 0.30 14.07
N GLY A 60 -9.21 0.80 13.40
CA GLY A 60 -8.26 1.77 13.97
C GLY A 60 -8.94 3.11 14.32
N VAL A 61 -9.75 3.66 13.42
CA VAL A 61 -10.49 4.91 13.64
C VAL A 61 -11.57 4.77 14.72
N SER A 62 -12.23 3.61 14.81
CA SER A 62 -13.26 3.35 15.82
C SER A 62 -12.74 3.32 17.25
N GLY A 63 -11.42 3.31 17.46
CA GLY A 63 -10.80 3.27 18.78
C GLY A 63 -10.93 1.93 19.50
N VAL A 64 -11.59 0.94 18.89
CA VAL A 64 -11.74 -0.42 19.45
C VAL A 64 -10.37 -1.08 19.64
N LEU A 65 -9.44 -0.88 18.71
CA LEU A 65 -8.05 -1.35 18.84
C LEU A 65 -7.30 -0.62 19.96
N SER A 66 -7.45 0.69 20.08
CA SER A 66 -6.82 1.48 21.14
C SER A 66 -7.31 1.07 22.53
N ALA A 67 -8.63 0.80 22.65
CA ALA A 67 -9.24 0.29 23.88
C ALA A 67 -8.74 -1.12 24.22
N ALA A 68 -8.57 -2.00 23.23
CA ALA A 68 -8.04 -3.35 23.44
C ALA A 68 -6.53 -3.36 23.79
N LEU A 69 -5.76 -2.41 23.24
CA LEU A 69 -4.31 -2.33 23.41
C LEU A 69 -3.86 -1.50 24.62
N GLN A 70 -4.79 -0.94 25.41
CA GLN A 70 -4.52 -0.13 26.61
C GLN A 70 -3.49 1.00 26.37
N LYS A 71 -3.50 1.59 25.17
CA LYS A 71 -2.67 2.75 24.85
C LYS A 71 -3.53 4.00 24.85
N ASP A 72 -3.10 4.98 25.65
CA ASP A 72 -3.70 6.31 25.71
C ASP A 72 -3.41 7.10 24.42
N GLU A 73 -4.50 7.64 23.90
CA GLU A 73 -4.61 8.80 23.02
C GLU A 73 -4.15 8.75 21.55
N LYS A 74 -5.11 9.24 20.74
CA LYS A 74 -5.16 9.45 19.29
C LYS A 74 -5.41 8.20 18.45
N ALA A 75 -6.41 8.31 17.58
CA ALA A 75 -6.68 7.38 16.51
C ALA A 75 -5.43 7.24 15.64
N GLU A 76 -4.57 6.28 15.99
CA GLU A 76 -3.40 5.95 15.19
C GLU A 76 -3.90 5.45 13.84
N GLN A 77 -3.56 6.19 12.79
CA GLN A 77 -3.84 5.77 11.44
C GLN A 77 -3.05 4.49 11.16
N LEU A 78 -3.71 3.54 10.51
CA LEU A 78 -3.09 2.30 10.09
C LEU A 78 -1.88 2.61 9.20
N ASN A 79 -0.71 2.10 9.57
CA ASN A 79 0.52 2.31 8.82
C ASN A 79 0.80 1.15 7.87
N TRP A 80 0.66 -0.07 8.37
CA TRP A 80 0.87 -1.30 7.60
C TRP A 80 -0.01 -2.43 8.15
N VAL A 81 -0.30 -3.40 7.30
CA VAL A 81 -0.99 -4.65 7.63
C VAL A 81 -0.25 -5.80 6.96
N CYS A 82 -0.07 -6.88 7.69
CA CYS A 82 0.45 -8.12 7.15
C CYS A 82 -0.58 -9.23 7.38
N VAL A 83 -0.85 -10.02 6.34
CA VAL A 83 -1.75 -11.16 6.40
C VAL A 83 -1.00 -12.40 5.91
N ASP A 84 -0.91 -13.40 6.78
CA ASP A 84 -0.42 -14.74 6.43
C ASP A 84 -1.60 -15.59 5.95
N LEU A 85 -1.52 -16.09 4.72
CA LEU A 85 -2.56 -16.87 4.06
C LEU A 85 -2.06 -18.29 3.83
N GLN A 86 -2.97 -19.22 3.61
CA GLN A 86 -2.61 -20.63 3.34
C GLN A 86 -1.61 -20.78 2.18
N ASN A 87 -1.68 -19.94 1.15
CA ASN A 87 -0.87 -20.06 -0.07
C ASN A 87 0.08 -18.87 -0.30
N GLY A 88 0.41 -18.10 0.73
CA GLY A 88 1.31 -16.97 0.59
C GLY A 88 1.07 -15.89 1.62
N LYS A 89 1.71 -14.75 1.44
CA LYS A 89 1.62 -13.63 2.39
C LYS A 89 1.34 -12.35 1.63
N ILE A 90 0.55 -11.47 2.23
CA ILE A 90 0.29 -10.14 1.69
C ILE A 90 0.75 -9.12 2.71
N PHE A 91 1.60 -8.19 2.26
CA PHE A 91 2.03 -7.05 3.05
C PHE A 91 1.50 -5.78 2.41
N ILE A 92 0.81 -4.96 3.17
CA ILE A 92 0.11 -3.74 2.73
C ILE A 92 0.64 -2.57 3.55
N GLN A 93 0.98 -1.47 2.91
CA GLN A 93 1.49 -0.28 3.60
C GLN A 93 1.01 1.00 2.94
N ARG A 94 0.60 1.95 3.78
CA ARG A 94 0.31 3.30 3.33
C ARG A 94 1.60 4.03 3.00
N THR A 95 1.57 4.76 1.91
CA THR A 95 2.70 5.52 1.40
C THR A 95 2.53 7.00 1.63
N VAL A 96 1.59 7.65 0.95
CA VAL A 96 1.38 9.09 1.00
C VAL A 96 -0.07 9.40 0.66
N ASP A 97 -0.59 10.50 1.18
CA ASP A 97 -1.90 11.00 0.78
C ASP A 97 -1.77 12.01 -0.37
N ILE A 98 -2.56 11.81 -1.41
CA ILE A 98 -2.68 12.72 -2.55
C ILE A 98 -3.98 13.51 -2.45
N PRO A 99 -3.99 14.81 -2.80
CA PRO A 99 -5.23 15.57 -2.90
C PRO A 99 -6.10 14.99 -4.03
N ASN A 100 -7.37 14.74 -3.74
CA ASN A 100 -8.31 14.30 -4.75
C ASN A 100 -8.67 15.48 -5.66
N ALA A 101 -8.61 15.30 -6.97
CA ALA A 101 -8.83 16.39 -7.93
C ALA A 101 -10.31 16.56 -8.33
N ASP A 102 -11.12 15.52 -8.13
CA ASP A 102 -12.48 15.44 -8.69
C ASP A 102 -13.60 15.80 -7.69
N GLU A 103 -13.29 15.94 -6.40
CA GLU A 103 -14.26 16.32 -5.36
C GLU A 103 -13.66 17.40 -4.46
N GLY A 104 -14.47 18.41 -4.10
CA GLY A 104 -14.08 19.69 -3.52
C GLY A 104 -12.95 19.73 -2.47
N GLU A 105 -12.36 20.92 -2.32
CA GLU A 105 -11.26 21.25 -1.40
C GLU A 105 -11.30 20.47 -0.07
N GLY A 106 -10.36 19.55 0.12
CA GLY A 106 -10.09 18.93 1.42
C GLY A 106 -10.09 17.41 1.48
N GLN A 107 -10.54 16.69 0.45
CA GLN A 107 -10.42 15.23 0.45
C GLN A 107 -9.04 14.77 -0.03
N THR A 108 -8.40 13.93 0.79
CA THR A 108 -7.12 13.29 0.46
C THR A 108 -7.34 11.79 0.31
N GLU A 109 -6.78 11.22 -0.76
CA GLU A 109 -6.81 9.78 -1.00
C GLU A 109 -5.43 9.20 -0.67
N SER A 110 -5.39 8.15 0.14
CA SER A 110 -4.14 7.48 0.49
C SER A 110 -3.69 6.56 -0.64
N LEU A 111 -2.43 6.70 -1.06
CA LEU A 111 -1.73 5.72 -1.89
C LEU A 111 -1.21 4.58 -1.02
N ILE A 112 -1.43 3.37 -1.47
CA ILE A 112 -1.13 2.13 -0.75
C ILE A 112 -0.33 1.21 -1.67
N VAL A 113 0.75 0.66 -1.12
CA VAL A 113 1.56 -0.38 -1.77
C VAL A 113 1.24 -1.72 -1.14
N ALA A 114 1.07 -2.75 -1.98
CA ALA A 114 1.03 -4.13 -1.50
C ALA A 114 2.03 -5.02 -2.23
N LEU A 115 2.65 -5.93 -1.47
CA LEU A 115 3.44 -7.04 -1.99
C LEU A 115 2.74 -8.36 -1.68
N VAL A 116 2.72 -9.25 -2.67
CA VAL A 116 2.28 -10.64 -2.51
C VAL A 116 3.50 -11.53 -2.64
N GLY A 117 3.77 -12.27 -1.57
CA GLY A 117 4.81 -13.28 -1.52
C GLY A 117 4.23 -14.68 -1.43
N ASN A 118 5.04 -15.67 -1.77
CA ASN A 118 4.72 -17.08 -1.57
C ASN A 118 4.89 -17.49 -0.10
N GLN A 119 4.72 -18.78 0.20
CA GLN A 119 4.85 -19.31 1.57
C GLN A 119 6.25 -19.14 2.16
N ASP A 120 7.29 -19.05 1.33
CA ASP A 120 8.68 -18.87 1.76
C ASP A 120 9.06 -17.40 1.96
N ALA A 121 8.16 -16.46 1.62
CA ALA A 121 8.41 -15.04 1.80
C ALA A 121 8.56 -14.71 3.30
N ALA A 122 9.77 -14.28 3.67
CA ALA A 122 10.07 -13.80 5.01
C ALA A 122 9.45 -12.42 5.25
N LEU A 123 8.63 -12.29 6.29
CA LEU A 123 7.90 -11.05 6.61
C LEU A 123 8.81 -9.84 6.80
N GLY A 124 9.94 -10.02 7.48
CA GLY A 124 10.94 -8.96 7.65
C GLY A 124 11.46 -8.44 6.31
N MET A 125 11.70 -9.33 5.35
CA MET A 125 12.16 -8.96 4.01
C MET A 125 11.08 -8.22 3.21
N MET A 126 9.82 -8.68 3.30
CA MET A 126 8.69 -8.00 2.67
C MET A 126 8.54 -6.58 3.24
N LYS A 127 8.55 -6.44 4.57
CA LYS A 127 8.48 -5.15 5.25
C LYS A 127 9.58 -4.20 4.77
N SER A 128 10.85 -4.62 4.82
CA SER A 128 11.97 -3.78 4.40
C SER A 128 11.86 -3.30 2.95
N LYS A 129 11.38 -4.16 2.04
CA LYS A 129 11.17 -3.79 0.64
C LYS A 129 10.02 -2.80 0.46
N VAL A 130 8.90 -2.99 1.17
CA VAL A 130 7.77 -2.07 1.12
C VAL A 130 8.12 -0.71 1.73
N ASP A 131 8.86 -0.71 2.84
CA ASP A 131 9.35 0.51 3.48
C ASP A 131 10.18 1.34 2.49
N ALA A 132 11.16 0.71 1.82
CA ALA A 132 12.02 1.39 0.84
C ALA A 132 11.23 1.97 -0.34
N ILE A 133 10.25 1.23 -0.86
CA ILE A 133 9.40 1.71 -1.96
C ILE A 133 8.52 2.88 -1.50
N SER A 134 7.93 2.76 -0.31
CA SER A 134 7.05 3.77 0.25
C SER A 134 7.81 5.07 0.52
N GLU A 135 9.01 4.98 1.10
CA GLU A 135 9.88 6.14 1.36
C GLU A 135 10.30 6.83 0.06
N TYR A 136 10.68 6.06 -0.97
CA TYR A 136 11.03 6.60 -2.28
C TYR A 136 9.84 7.30 -2.95
N LEU A 137 8.65 6.70 -2.89
CA LEU A 137 7.43 7.28 -3.46
C LEU A 137 7.00 8.55 -2.72
N ALA A 138 7.04 8.54 -1.38
CA ALA A 138 6.72 9.72 -0.57
C ALA A 138 7.65 10.88 -0.91
N THR A 139 8.96 10.64 -0.98
CA THR A 139 9.96 11.64 -1.38
C THR A 139 9.70 12.16 -2.78
N SER A 140 9.53 11.26 -3.76
CA SER A 140 9.35 11.63 -5.17
C SER A 140 8.07 12.43 -5.43
N ILE A 141 7.01 12.16 -4.66
CA ILE A 141 5.73 12.87 -4.78
C ILE A 141 5.81 14.24 -4.09
N GLN A 142 6.47 14.33 -2.92
CA GLN A 142 6.70 15.60 -2.24
C GLN A 142 7.58 16.55 -3.06
N THR A 143 8.68 16.09 -3.65
CA THR A 143 9.54 16.91 -4.51
C THR A 143 8.77 17.50 -5.68
N LYS A 144 7.86 16.73 -6.30
CA LYS A 144 7.03 17.24 -7.40
C LYS A 144 5.94 18.22 -6.98
N LYS A 145 5.53 18.20 -5.70
CA LYS A 145 4.57 19.17 -5.15
C LYS A 145 5.19 20.56 -4.95
N LEU A 146 6.53 20.65 -4.94
CA LEU A 146 7.31 21.89 -4.81
C LEU A 146 7.67 22.54 -6.17
N GLU A 147 7.45 21.84 -7.29
CA GLU A 147 7.72 22.33 -8.65
C GLU A 147 6.44 22.81 -9.39
N LEU A 148 5.33 22.94 -8.67
CA LEU A 148 4.03 23.47 -9.12
C LEU A 148 3.69 24.74 -8.33
#